data_AF-A0A1Q5PYH1-F1
#
_entry.id   AF-A0A1Q5PYH1-F1
#
_cell.length_a   1.000
_cell.length_b   1.000
_cell.length_c   1.000
_cell.angle_alpha   90.00
_cell.angle_beta   90.00
_cell.angle_gamma   90.00
#
_symmetry.space_group_name_H-M   'P 1'
#
loop_
_entity.id
_entity.type
_entity.pdbx_description
1 polymer ?
#
loop_
_entity_poly.entity_id
_entity_poly.type
_entity_poly.pdbx_seq_one_letter_code
_entity_poly.pdbx_strand_id
1 'polypeptide(L)'
;MYRGGSLYVTHTHLVFNPHHTNLAVEMSRLWIPLQEIKSTRAHQRKLTAILTVSTVRGIDIDFVCWSRSKVIAAIKQAQQQLGSPGYNQPM
;
A
#
# COMPACT_ATOMS: atom_id res chain seq x y z
N MET A 1 17.31 7.61 4.19
CA MET A 1 17.20 6.64 5.29
C MET A 1 15.94 5.82 5.06
N TYR A 2 16.03 4.49 4.91
CA TYR A 2 14.85 3.66 4.75
C TYR A 2 14.12 3.57 6.09
N ARG A 3 12.83 3.90 6.10
CA ARG A 3 11.98 3.80 7.28
C ARG A 3 11.45 2.37 7.33
N GLY A 4 11.97 1.55 8.25
CA GLY A 4 11.45 0.20 8.45
C GLY A 4 10.04 0.24 9.02
N GLY A 5 9.20 -0.71 8.63
CA GLY A 5 7.82 -0.80 9.11
C GLY A 5 7.06 -1.96 8.47
N SER A 6 5.78 -2.04 8.83
CA SER A 6 4.83 -3.01 8.29
C SER A 6 3.99 -2.36 7.20
N LEU A 7 3.82 -3.07 6.08
CA LEU A 7 2.92 -2.70 5.01
C LEU A 7 1.76 -3.71 4.98
N TYR A 8 0.53 -3.24 5.11
CA TYR A 8 -0.66 -4.09 5.10
C TYR A 8 -1.82 -3.43 4.35
N VAL A 9 -2.73 -4.26 3.87
CA VAL A 9 -3.91 -3.86 3.11
C VAL A 9 -5.13 -4.05 3.99
N THR A 10 -5.96 -3.04 4.07
CA THR A 10 -7.28 -3.06 4.71
C THR A 10 -8.36 -3.05 3.62
N HIS A 11 -9.64 -3.12 4.00
CA HIS A 11 -10.75 -3.02 3.05
C HIS A 11 -10.77 -1.71 2.26
N THR A 12 -10.21 -0.63 2.79
CA THR A 12 -10.30 0.72 2.20
C THR A 12 -8.95 1.39 1.93
N HIS A 13 -7.86 0.93 2.56
CA HIS A 13 -6.54 1.57 2.49
C HIS A 13 -5.39 0.57 2.37
N LEU A 14 -4.34 0.97 1.66
CA LEU A 14 -2.98 0.46 1.86
C LEU A 14 -2.31 1.30 2.96
N VAL A 15 -1.85 0.65 4.01
CA VAL A 15 -1.30 1.32 5.19
C VAL A 15 0.15 0.91 5.40
N PHE A 16 1.03 1.90 5.50
CA PHE A 16 2.38 1.72 5.99
C PHE A 16 2.46 2.22 7.43
N ASN A 17 2.74 1.30 8.34
CA ASN A 17 2.96 1.59 9.75
C ASN A 17 4.47 1.46 10.07
N PRO A 18 5.16 2.57 10.38
CA PRO A 18 6.58 2.55 10.72
C PRO A 18 6.85 1.80 12.04
N HIS A 19 8.05 1.24 12.19
CA HIS A 19 8.49 0.72 13.49
C HIS A 19 8.62 1.84 14.53
N HIS A 20 8.38 1.51 15.80
CA HIS A 20 8.44 2.43 16.93
C HIS A 20 9.81 3.13 17.10
N THR A 21 10.88 2.54 16.58
CA THR A 21 12.25 3.09 16.63
C THR A 21 12.52 4.18 15.59
N ASN A 22 11.54 4.52 14.75
CA ASN A 22 11.67 5.59 13.78
C ASN A 22 11.48 6.95 14.48
N LEU A 23 12.47 7.83 14.40
CA LEU A 23 12.45 9.15 15.07
C LEU A 23 11.32 10.08 14.59
N ALA A 24 10.63 9.72 13.50
CA ALA A 24 9.50 10.44 12.95
C ALA A 24 8.26 9.53 12.74
N VAL A 25 7.95 8.65 13.70
CA VAL A 25 6.84 7.66 13.62
C VAL A 25 5.53 8.28 13.10
N GLU A 26 5.05 9.39 13.67
CA GLU A 26 3.76 9.96 13.26
C GLU A 26 3.79 10.49 11.82
N MET A 27 4.85 11.19 11.43
CA MET A 27 5.03 11.72 10.08
C MET A 27 5.38 10.65 9.04
N SER A 28 5.68 9.43 9.49
CA SER A 28 6.06 8.31 8.63
C SER A 28 4.92 7.36 8.34
N ARG A 29 3.81 7.47 9.08
CA ARG A 29 2.63 6.64 8.82
C ARG A 29 1.96 7.14 7.54
N LEU A 30 1.69 6.21 6.62
CA LEU A 30 1.07 6.54 5.35
C LEU A 30 -0.19 5.72 5.17
N TRP A 31 -1.26 6.39 4.74
CA TRP A 31 -2.53 5.78 4.41
C TRP A 31 -2.85 6.19 2.98
N ILE A 32 -2.92 5.21 2.08
CA ILE A 32 -3.27 5.44 0.68
C ILE A 32 -4.64 4.81 0.46
N PRO A 33 -5.69 5.60 0.19
CA PRO A 33 -7.01 5.04 -0.12
C PRO A 33 -6.93 4.14 -1.36
N LEU A 34 -7.56 2.96 -1.31
CA LEU A 34 -7.48 2.00 -2.41
C LEU A 34 -8.10 2.55 -3.70
N GLN A 35 -9.13 3.40 -3.62
CA GLN A 35 -9.68 4.07 -4.81
C GLN A 35 -8.71 5.07 -5.46
N GLU A 36 -7.71 5.56 -4.72
CA GLU A 36 -6.70 6.47 -5.25
C GLU A 36 -5.52 5.73 -5.87
N ILE A 37 -5.39 4.42 -5.66
CA ILE A 37 -4.35 3.61 -6.28
C ILE A 37 -4.74 3.32 -7.73
N LYS A 38 -4.05 3.97 -8.66
CA LYS A 38 -4.21 3.79 -10.10
C LYS A 38 -3.54 2.50 -10.59
N SER A 39 -2.33 2.23 -10.11
CA SER A 39 -1.59 1.03 -10.49
C SER A 39 -0.54 0.66 -9.45
N THR A 40 -0.10 -0.59 -9.52
CA THR A 40 0.98 -1.12 -8.69
C THR A 40 1.99 -1.85 -9.57
N ARG A 41 3.28 -1.58 -9.37
CA ARG A 41 4.36 -2.20 -10.14
C ARG A 41 5.40 -2.83 -9.22
N ALA A 42 5.57 -4.13 -9.33
CA ALA A 42 6.69 -4.84 -8.73
C ALA A 42 7.91 -4.75 -9.64
N HIS A 43 9.05 -4.33 -9.10
CA HIS A 43 10.32 -4.34 -9.82
C HIS A 43 11.49 -4.52 -8.85
N GLN A 44 12.70 -4.61 -9.39
CA GLN A 44 13.92 -4.73 -8.59
C GLN A 44 14.83 -3.55 -8.88
N ARG A 45 15.41 -2.96 -7.83
CA ARG A 45 16.43 -1.92 -7.95
C ARG A 45 17.67 -2.39 -7.18
N LYS A 46 18.74 -2.72 -7.91
CA LYS A 46 19.94 -3.37 -7.36
C LYS A 46 19.56 -4.66 -6.61
N LEU A 47 19.84 -4.73 -5.31
CA LEU A 47 19.54 -5.86 -4.43
C LEU A 47 18.20 -5.73 -3.71
N THR A 48 17.40 -4.70 -4.00
CA THR A 48 16.15 -4.43 -3.27
C THR A 48 14.91 -4.71 -4.12
N ALA A 49 13.97 -5.43 -3.52
CA ALA A 49 12.64 -5.65 -4.05
C ALA A 49 11.76 -4.41 -3.82
N ILE A 50 11.29 -3.78 -4.90
CA ILE A 50 10.49 -2.55 -4.85
C ILE A 50 9.06 -2.81 -5.30
N LEU A 51 8.11 -2.27 -4.54
CA LEU A 51 6.72 -2.08 -4.93
C LEU A 51 6.48 -0.59 -5.13
N THR A 52 6.24 -0.17 -6.37
CA THR A 52 5.76 1.18 -6.67
C THR A 52 4.24 1.19 -6.66
N VAL A 53 3.66 2.14 -5.93
CA VAL A 53 2.23 2.43 -5.90
C VAL A 53 2.03 3.80 -6.55
N SER A 54 1.37 3.80 -7.69
CA SER A 54 1.06 5.02 -8.44
C SER A 54 -0.37 5.45 -8.14
N THR A 55 -0.53 6.70 -7.72
CA THR A 55 -1.85 7.27 -7.42
C THR A 55 -2.50 7.89 -8.65
N VAL A 56 -3.81 8.08 -8.62
CA VAL A 56 -4.57 8.82 -9.67
C VAL A 56 -4.09 10.26 -9.82
N ARG A 57 -3.45 10.82 -8.79
CA ARG A 57 -2.86 12.18 -8.77
C ARG A 57 -1.47 12.24 -9.40
N GLY A 58 -0.94 11.15 -9.94
CA GLY A 58 0.39 11.08 -10.55
C GLY A 58 1.54 11.03 -9.55
N ILE A 59 1.26 10.73 -8.27
CA ILE A 59 2.29 10.53 -7.24
C ILE A 59 2.68 9.06 -7.22
N ASP A 60 3.97 8.78 -7.33
CA ASP A 60 4.56 7.45 -7.20
C ASP A 60 5.20 7.30 -5.81
N ILE A 61 4.87 6.20 -5.14
CA ILE A 61 5.34 5.88 -3.80
C ILE A 61 6.03 4.52 -3.85
N ASP A 62 7.32 4.50 -3.53
CA ASP A 62 8.14 3.28 -3.53
C ASP A 62 8.25 2.67 -2.13
N PHE A 63 7.91 1.38 -2.04
CA PHE A 63 8.13 0.56 -0.86
C PHE A 63 9.18 -0.51 -1.12
N VAL A 64 10.17 -0.62 -0.24
CA VAL A 64 11.00 -1.82 -0.20
C VAL A 64 10.16 -2.94 0.41
N CYS A 65 9.71 -3.88 -0.43
CA CYS A 65 8.76 -4.93 -0.04
C CYS A 65 9.12 -6.25 -0.70
N TRP A 66 9.67 -7.18 0.08
CA TRP A 66 9.99 -8.53 -0.38
C TRP A 66 8.75 -9.37 -0.69
N SER A 67 7.63 -9.08 -0.03
CA SER A 67 6.33 -9.72 -0.27
C SER A 67 5.44 -8.94 -1.26
N ARG A 68 6.03 -8.11 -2.15
CA ARG A 68 5.31 -7.23 -3.09
C ARG A 68 4.20 -7.92 -3.89
N SER A 69 4.40 -9.15 -4.36
CA SER A 69 3.38 -9.89 -5.11
C SER A 69 2.13 -10.18 -4.26
N LYS A 70 2.32 -10.53 -2.98
CA LYS A 70 1.20 -10.76 -2.03
C LYS A 70 0.43 -9.46 -1.77
N VAL A 71 1.15 -8.35 -1.60
CA VAL A 71 0.54 -7.02 -1.38
C VAL A 71 -0.27 -6.59 -2.60
N ILE A 72 0.26 -6.76 -3.82
CA ILE A 72 -0.47 -6.46 -5.07
C ILE A 72 -1.76 -7.27 -5.17
N ALA A 73 -1.70 -8.58 -4.86
CA ALA A 73 -2.88 -9.44 -4.88
C ALA A 73 -3.94 -8.96 -3.87
N ALA A 74 -3.52 -8.62 -2.65
CA ALA A 74 -4.41 -8.11 -1.61
C ALA A 74 -5.05 -6.76 -1.98
N ILE A 75 -4.30 -5.84 -2.59
CA ILE A 75 -4.83 -4.56 -3.10
C ILE A 75 -5.92 -4.82 -4.15
N LYS A 76 -5.65 -5.68 -5.14
CA LYS A 76 -6.62 -6.00 -6.19
C LYS A 76 -7.88 -6.64 -5.63
N GLN A 77 -7.72 -7.59 -4.70
CA GLN A 77 -8.85 -8.25 -4.05
C GLN A 77 -9.71 -7.25 -3.28
N ALA A 78 -9.10 -6.35 -2.50
CA ALA A 78 -9.83 -5.34 -1.75
C ALA A 78 -10.51 -4.30 -2.66
N GLN A 79 -9.87 -3.88 -3.76
CA GLN A 79 -10.49 -3.01 -4.77
C GLN A 79 -11.70 -3.66 -5.45
N GLN A 80 -11.64 -4.97 -5.74
CA GLN A 80 -12.78 -5.70 -6.28
C GLN A 80 -13.95 -5.77 -5.30
N GLN A 81 -13.67 -5.93 -4.01
CA GLN A 81 -14.70 -5.92 -2.95
C GLN A 81 -15.35 -4.53 -2.80
N LEU A 82 -14.56 -3.46 -2.90
CA LEU A 82 -15.05 -2.07 -2.90
C LEU A 82 -15.96 -1.76 -4.09
N GLY A 83 -15.61 -2.26 -5.29
CA GLY A 83 -16.40 -2.05 -6.51
C GLY A 83 -17.60 -2.98 -6.67
N SER A 84 -17.77 -3.96 -5.78
CA SER A 84 -18.89 -4.89 -5.82
C SER A 84 -20.14 -4.26 -5.19
N PRO A 85 -21.28 -4.19 -5.90
CA PRO A 85 -22.54 -3.72 -5.33
C PRO A 85 -23.02 -4.74 -4.28
N GLY A 86 -22.71 -4.47 -3.00
CA GLY A 86 -23.08 -5.34 -1.88
C GLY A 86 -22.35 -5.07 -0.56
N TYR A 87 -21.27 -4.28 -0.55
CA TYR A 87 -20.49 -4.02 0.67
C TYR A 87 -20.94 -2.80 1.50
N ASN A 88 -22.05 -2.14 1.12
CA ASN A 88 -22.56 -0.93 1.76
C ASN A 88 -24.03 -1.05 2.20
N GLN A 89 -24.41 -2.17 2.81
CA GLN A 89 -25.65 -2.25 3.58
C GLN A 89 -25.35 -2.81 4.97
N PRO A 90 -25.43 -1.99 6.03
CA PRO A 90 -25.52 -2.55 7.38
C PRO A 90 -26.85 -3.32 7.47
N MET A 91 -26.78 -4.58 7.94
CA MET A 91 -27.94 -5.26 8.50
C MET A 91 -28.28 -4.67 9.86
#